data_AF-A0A9D1DSQ2-F1
#
_entry.id   AF-A0A9D1DSQ2-F1
#
_cell.length_a   1.000
_cell.length_b   1.000
_cell.length_c   1.000
_cell.angle_alpha   90.00
_cell.angle_beta   90.00
_cell.angle_gamma   90.00
#
_symmetry.space_group_name_H-M   'P 1'
#
loop_
_entity.id
_entity.type
_entity.pdbx_description
1 polymer ?
#
loop_
_entity_poly.entity_id
_entity_poly.type
_entity_poly.pdbx_seq_one_letter_code
_entity_poly.pdbx_strand_id
1 'polypeptide(L)' 'MPEKCPKCGKPINKEANYCGYCGFLISGIGIFSNPTKPVSQNKKKFYLLPVIVFFGFIFTQLL' A
#
# COMPACT_ATOMS: atom_id res chain seq x y z
N MET A 1 -20.84 -12.24 -0.87
CA MET A 1 -19.38 -12.03 -0.75
C MET A 1 -19.00 -12.15 0.73
N PRO A 2 -18.03 -12.99 1.13
CA PRO A 2 -17.73 -13.24 2.54
C PRO A 2 -17.10 -12.00 3.21
N GLU A 3 -17.59 -11.62 4.39
CA GLU A 3 -17.06 -10.48 5.17
C GLU A 3 -15.78 -10.82 5.93
N LYS A 4 -15.45 -12.11 6.05
CA LYS A 4 -14.28 -12.65 6.76
C LYS A 4 -13.51 -13.63 5.89
N CYS A 5 -12.20 -13.69 6.11
CA CYS A 5 -11.31 -14.61 5.41
C CYS A 5 -11.58 -16.06 5.82
N PRO A 6 -11.81 -16.99 4.89
CA PRO A 6 -12.01 -18.39 5.24
C PRO A 6 -10.72 -19.03 5.80
N LYS A 7 -9.55 -18.48 5.49
CA LYS A 7 -8.27 -19.00 5.97
C LYS A 7 -7.90 -18.49 7.37
N CYS A 8 -8.14 -17.20 7.68
CA CYS A 8 -7.66 -16.59 8.92
C CYS A 8 -8.74 -15.91 9.78
N GLY A 9 -10.00 -15.91 9.35
CA GLY A 9 -11.13 -15.33 10.07
C GLY A 9 -11.16 -13.80 10.17
N LYS A 10 -10.12 -13.10 9.69
CA LYS A 10 -10.06 -11.64 9.73
C LYS A 10 -10.99 -11.00 8.70
N PRO A 11 -11.47 -9.76 8.95
CA PRO A 11 -12.34 -9.07 8.03
C PRO A 11 -11.67 -8.82 6.68
N ILE A 12 -12.46 -8.88 5.62
CA ILE A 12 -12.03 -8.67 4.24
C ILE A 12 -12.79 -7.49 3.64
N ASN A 13 -12.11 -6.65 2.87
CA ASN A 13 -12.77 -5.70 1.98
C ASN A 13 -13.40 -6.47 0.80
N LYS A 14 -14.69 -6.24 0.54
CA LYS A 14 -15.48 -6.88 -0.52
C LYS A 14 -14.88 -6.70 -1.92
N GLU A 15 -14.00 -5.72 -2.12
CA GLU A 15 -13.31 -5.43 -3.38
C GLU A 15 -11.90 -6.05 -3.45
N ALA A 16 -11.42 -6.69 -2.37
CA ALA A 16 -10.07 -7.21 -2.30
C ALA A 16 -9.95 -8.61 -2.89
N ASN A 17 -9.01 -8.76 -3.84
CA ASN A 17 -8.64 -10.06 -4.42
C ASN A 17 -7.78 -10.93 -3.47
N TYR A 18 -7.16 -10.31 -2.47
CA TYR A 18 -6.28 -10.98 -1.51
C TYR A 18 -6.54 -10.48 -0.09
N CYS A 19 -6.37 -11.36 0.89
CA CYS A 19 -6.48 -11.00 2.29
C CYS A 19 -5.26 -10.15 2.68
N GLY A 20 -5.48 -8.89 3.04
CA GLY A 20 -4.41 -7.99 3.51
C GLY A 20 -3.70 -8.43 4.80
N TYR A 21 -4.17 -9.49 5.46
CA TYR A 21 -3.58 -10.01 6.68
C TYR A 21 -2.80 -11.31 6.50
N CYS A 22 -3.33 -12.26 5.72
CA CYS A 22 -2.71 -13.59 5.57
C CYS A 22 -2.29 -13.92 4.13
N GLY A 23 -2.58 -13.04 3.16
CA GLY A 23 -2.25 -13.24 1.75
C GLY A 23 -3.12 -14.27 1.02
N PHE A 24 -4.15 -14.83 1.65
CA PHE A 24 -5.05 -15.78 0.99
C PHE A 24 -5.78 -15.11 -0.19
N LEU A 25 -5.81 -15.81 -1.33
CA LEU A 25 -6.49 -15.34 -2.53
C LEU A 25 -8.00 -15.53 -2.36
N ILE A 26 -8.74 -14.43 -2.43
CA ILE A 26 -10.19 -14.36 -2.26
C ILE A 26 -10.72 -14.10 -3.67
N SER A 27 -10.86 -15.14 -4.49
CA SER A 27 -11.33 -15.00 -5.86
C SER A 27 -12.72 -14.37 -5.90
N GLY A 28 -12.77 -13.07 -6.18
CA GLY A 28 -13.96 -12.43 -6.71
C GLY A 28 -14.05 -12.80 -8.19
N ILE A 29 -15.04 -13.60 -8.57
CA ILE A 29 -15.39 -13.77 -9.99
C ILE A 29 -16.03 -12.45 -10.42
N GLY A 30 -15.20 -11.52 -10.87
CA GLY A 30 -15.57 -10.32 -11.59
C GLY A 30 -15.00 -10.44 -13.01
N ILE A 31 -15.89 -10.58 -13.98
CA ILE A 31 -15.59 -10.72 -15.41
C ILE A 31 -14.67 -9.59 -15.86
N PHE A 32 -13.51 -9.93 -16.43
CA PHE A 32 -12.65 -9.09 -17.28
C PHE A 32 -12.80 -7.57 -17.11
N SER A 33 -12.33 -7.01 -15.99
CA SER A 33 -11.71 -5.69 -16.04
C SER A 33 -10.22 -5.89 -15.79
N ASN A 34 -9.46 -5.51 -16.82
CA ASN A 34 -8.02 -5.64 -16.97
C ASN A 34 -7.27 -5.48 -15.64
N PRO A 35 -6.33 -6.39 -15.27
CA PRO A 35 -5.49 -6.23 -14.09
C PRO A 35 -4.57 -5.02 -14.26
N THR A 36 -5.08 -3.82 -13.98
CA THR A 36 -4.21 -2.69 -13.67
C THR A 36 -3.42 -3.10 -12.42
N LYS A 37 -2.10 -3.11 -12.61
CA LYS A 37 -1.07 -3.58 -11.69
C LYS A 37 -1.42 -3.32 -10.22
N PRO A 38 -1.08 -4.24 -9.30
CA PRO A 38 -1.23 -3.99 -7.87
C PRO A 38 -0.55 -2.66 -7.52
N VAL A 39 -1.30 -1.74 -6.92
CA VAL A 39 -0.78 -0.47 -6.41
C VAL A 39 0.39 -0.78 -5.49
N SER A 40 1.61 -0.57 -6.01
CA SER A 40 2.84 -0.55 -5.24
C SER A 40 2.78 0.69 -4.35
N GLN A 41 2.45 0.48 -3.08
CA GLN A 41 2.40 1.50 -2.03
C GLN A 41 3.83 2.01 -1.76
N ASN A 42 4.36 2.83 -2.67
CA ASN A 42 5.71 3.37 -2.63
C ASN A 42 5.78 4.62 -1.73
N LYS A 43 5.80 4.37 -0.42
CA LYS A 43 5.92 5.36 0.66
C LYS A 43 7.27 6.11 0.74
N LYS A 44 8.19 5.91 -0.20
CA LYS A 44 9.58 6.43 -0.10
C LYS A 44 9.73 7.91 -0.47
N LYS A 45 8.71 8.54 -1.08
CA LYS A 45 8.83 9.93 -1.57
C LYS A 45 8.72 11.01 -0.48
N PHE A 46 8.25 10.67 0.72
CA PHE A 46 7.91 11.66 1.74
C PHE A 46 9.10 12.19 2.56
N TYR A 47 10.23 11.47 2.64
CA TYR A 47 11.37 11.85 3.51
C TYR A 47 12.48 12.64 2.80
N LEU A 48 12.50 12.72 1.46
CA LEU A 48 13.61 13.34 0.73
C LEU A 48 13.57 14.89 0.78
N LEU A 49 12.37 15.48 0.77
CA LEU A 49 12.18 16.92 0.84
C LEU A 49 12.67 17.57 2.16
N PRO A 50 12.33 17.06 3.36
CA PRO A 50 12.78 17.69 4.60
C PRO A 50 14.29 17.60 4.82
N VAL A 51 14.94 16.53 4.35
CA VAL A 51 16.39 16.33 4.53
C VAL A 51 17.21 17.38 3.78
N ILE A 52 16.84 17.70 2.53
CA ILE A 52 17.57 18.68 1.71
C ILE A 52 17.48 20.09 2.31
N VAL A 53 16.30 20.48 2.79
CA VAL A 53 16.09 21.79 3.43
C VAL A 53 16.88 21.89 4.73
N PHE A 54 16.89 20.82 5.55
CA PHE A 54 17.63 20.79 6.81
C PHE A 54 19.14 20.89 6.59
N PHE A 55 19.70 20.11 5.67
CA PHE A 55 21.15 20.15 5.35
C PHE A 55 21.58 21.48 4.71
N GLY A 56 20.75 22.05 3.83
CA GLY A 56 21.02 23.37 3.24
C GLY A 56 21.04 24.48 4.28
N PHE A 57 20.09 24.49 5.22
CA PHE A 57 19.99 25.50 6.27
C PHE A 57 21.17 25.48 7.25
N ILE A 58 21.64 24.29 7.61
CA ILE A 58 22.83 24.13 8.48
C ILE A 58 24.08 24.68 7.79
N PHE A 59 24.25 24.46 6.49
CA PHE A 59 25.41 24.95 5.74
C PHE A 59 25.45 26.47 5.63
N THR A 60 24.29 27.13 5.49
CA THR A 60 24.21 28.60 5.43
C THR A 60 24.51 29.28 6.75
N GLN A 61 24.34 28.61 7.89
CA GLN A 61 24.66 29.18 9.21
C GLN A 61 26.14 29.01 9.61
N LEU A 62 26.87 28.14 8.91
CA LEU A 62 28.26 27.80 9.25
C LEU A 62 29.29 28.57 8.39
N LEU A 63 28.84 29.30 7.37
CA LEU A 63 29.65 30.11 6.45
C LEU A 63 29.43 31.61 6.72
#